data_AF-A0A1C2ECP6-F1
#
_entry.id   AF-A0A1C2ECP6-F1
#
_cell.length_a   1.000
_cell.length_b   1.000
_cell.length_c   1.000
_cell.angle_alpha   90.00
_cell.angle_beta   90.00
_cell.angle_gamma   90.00
#
_symmetry.space_group_name_H-M   'P 1'
#
loop_
_entity.id
_entity.type
_entity.pdbx_description
1 polymer ?
#
loop_
_entity_poly.entity_id
_entity_poly.type
_entity_poly.pdbx_seq_one_letter_code
_entity_poly.pdbx_strand_id
1 'polypeptide(L)'
;MFWKKDNTLKVELITPVALTMPPALKADTPEQQAKKQATTNTELAFKLVTSGALVSQAALLIYGYSILVGRYEQFGIDINELALGTSTLLIYGYVDLFSRALHAASQLPIIGPALLALAFVLAAAGFVSLITKRLAAGIVVGLSAWIGMFLFVAFFAPALGVQIGVKTGLADFTKYTHLDASQGLDDIHTVITDKSERLSGHLILADGKSTFLIVGTKVIKLDGSSGRVIRETELAVKQPPDKLKK
;
A
#
# COMPACT_ATOMS: atom_id res chain seq x y z
N MET A 1 54.76 -66.75 -30.84
CA MET A 1 54.36 -67.06 -29.44
C MET A 1 55.27 -66.31 -28.46
N PHE A 2 55.23 -64.98 -28.34
CA PHE A 2 56.08 -64.29 -27.34
C PHE A 2 55.60 -62.86 -27.02
N TRP A 3 54.40 -62.69 -26.42
CA TRP A 3 54.09 -61.47 -25.65
C TRP A 3 53.14 -61.87 -24.52
N LYS A 4 53.69 -62.04 -23.31
CA LYS A 4 52.91 -62.25 -22.08
C LYS A 4 52.65 -60.87 -21.44
N LYS A 5 51.38 -60.60 -21.13
CA LYS A 5 50.85 -59.29 -20.71
C LYS A 5 51.09 -58.95 -19.23
N ASP A 6 51.83 -59.78 -18.49
CA ASP A 6 51.90 -59.70 -17.01
C ASP A 6 53.28 -59.30 -16.44
N ASN A 7 54.20 -58.77 -17.25
CA ASN A 7 55.48 -58.26 -16.73
C ASN A 7 55.41 -56.74 -16.45
N THR A 8 55.09 -56.36 -15.22
CA THR A 8 55.33 -55.00 -14.70
C THR A 8 56.81 -54.86 -14.31
N LEU A 9 57.58 -54.17 -15.15
CA LEU A 9 58.97 -53.80 -14.84
C LEU A 9 58.96 -52.74 -13.72
N LYS A 10 59.41 -53.13 -12.53
CA LYS A 10 59.62 -52.23 -11.40
C LYS A 10 60.97 -51.54 -11.60
N VAL A 11 60.94 -50.27 -12.00
CA VAL A 11 62.15 -49.46 -12.20
C VAL A 11 62.41 -48.67 -10.91
N GLU A 12 63.49 -48.99 -10.21
CA GLU A 12 63.98 -48.19 -9.09
C GLU A 12 64.89 -47.07 -9.61
N LEU A 13 64.54 -45.82 -9.31
CA LEU A 13 65.35 -44.65 -9.64
C LEU A 13 66.47 -44.52 -8.60
N ILE A 14 67.71 -44.85 -8.99
CA ILE A 14 68.90 -44.89 -8.11
C ILE A 14 69.53 -43.49 -7.93
N THR A 15 68.81 -42.40 -8.22
CA THR A 15 69.34 -41.04 -8.04
C THR A 15 68.23 -40.06 -7.70
N PRO A 16 68.30 -39.34 -6.56
CA PRO A 16 67.30 -38.34 -6.22
C PRO A 16 67.51 -37.12 -7.10
N VAL A 17 66.76 -37.02 -8.19
CA VAL A 17 66.60 -35.75 -8.91
C VAL A 17 65.66 -34.89 -8.10
N ALA A 18 66.20 -33.89 -7.42
CA ALA A 18 65.42 -32.85 -6.76
C ALA A 18 64.70 -32.02 -7.83
N LEU A 19 63.51 -32.47 -8.23
CA LEU A 19 62.57 -31.68 -9.02
C LEU A 19 62.00 -30.61 -8.09
N THR A 20 62.62 -29.43 -8.07
CA THR A 20 61.99 -28.21 -7.57
C THR A 20 60.83 -27.87 -8.50
N MET A 21 59.65 -28.40 -8.19
CA MET A 21 58.41 -27.89 -8.73
C MET A 21 58.28 -26.42 -8.32
N PRO A 22 58.07 -25.47 -9.25
CA PRO A 22 57.51 -24.18 -8.89
C PRO A 22 56.25 -24.45 -8.07
N PRO A 23 55.99 -23.72 -6.97
CA PRO A 23 54.77 -23.93 -6.22
C PRO A 23 53.61 -23.84 -7.21
N ALA A 24 52.85 -24.93 -7.32
CA ALA A 24 51.60 -24.91 -8.06
C ALA A 24 50.84 -23.67 -7.60
N LEU A 25 50.39 -22.83 -8.54
CA LEU A 25 49.43 -21.78 -8.22
C LEU A 25 48.38 -22.45 -7.34
N LYS A 26 48.27 -22.00 -6.09
CA LYS A 26 47.33 -22.55 -5.12
C LYS A 26 45.98 -22.58 -5.82
N ALA A 27 45.53 -23.77 -6.21
CA ALA A 27 44.14 -23.99 -6.52
C ALA A 27 43.39 -23.55 -5.26
N ASP A 28 42.48 -22.59 -5.42
CA ASP A 28 41.66 -22.08 -4.34
C ASP A 28 41.17 -23.26 -3.50
N THR A 29 41.62 -23.32 -2.25
CA THR A 29 41.16 -24.31 -1.28
C THR A 29 39.63 -24.23 -1.22
N PRO A 30 38.89 -25.34 -0.96
CA PRO A 30 37.43 -25.28 -0.79
C PRO A 30 36.98 -24.19 0.21
N GLU A 31 37.82 -23.85 1.18
CA GLU A 31 37.63 -22.77 2.15
C GLU A 31 37.66 -21.36 1.54
N GLN A 32 38.33 -21.16 0.40
CA GLN A 32 38.44 -19.87 -0.29
C GLN A 32 37.23 -19.65 -1.23
N GLN A 33 36.62 -20.73 -1.75
CA GLN A 33 35.30 -20.69 -2.38
C GLN A 33 34.17 -20.52 -1.35
N ALA A 34 34.30 -21.05 -0.14
CA ALA A 34 33.33 -20.86 0.95
C ALA A 34 33.23 -19.40 1.44
N LYS A 35 34.20 -18.54 1.09
CA LYS A 35 34.28 -17.13 1.53
C LYS A 35 33.90 -16.10 0.47
N LYS A 36 33.23 -16.49 -0.63
CA LYS A 36 32.34 -15.56 -1.37
C LYS A 36 31.04 -15.37 -0.55
N GLN A 37 31.17 -14.88 0.68
CA GLN A 37 30.01 -14.54 1.50
C GLN A 37 29.20 -13.48 0.76
N ALA A 38 27.93 -13.79 0.49
CA ALA A 38 27.00 -12.80 0.01
C ALA A 38 26.96 -11.66 1.03
N THR A 39 27.19 -10.43 0.57
CA THR A 39 27.22 -9.25 1.42
C THR A 39 25.94 -8.45 1.20
N THR A 40 25.22 -8.19 2.30
CA THR A 40 24.04 -7.33 2.31
C THR A 40 24.47 -5.93 2.74
N ASN A 41 24.14 -4.92 1.94
CA ASN A 41 24.40 -3.52 2.25
C ASN A 41 23.28 -2.97 3.14
N THR A 42 23.48 -3.06 4.45
CA THR A 42 22.52 -2.61 5.47
C THR A 42 22.31 -1.10 5.46
N GLU A 43 23.35 -0.32 5.18
CA GLU A 43 23.27 1.14 5.08
C GLU A 43 22.39 1.57 3.90
N LEU A 44 22.59 0.94 2.73
CA LEU A 44 21.75 1.17 1.56
C LEU A 44 20.31 0.74 1.81
N ALA A 45 20.10 -0.41 2.45
CA ALA A 45 18.77 -0.89 2.82
C ALA A 45 18.05 0.13 3.71
N PHE A 46 18.71 0.65 4.74
CA PHE A 46 18.14 1.67 5.62
C PHE A 46 17.80 2.95 4.86
N LYS A 47 18.73 3.47 4.03
CA LYS A 47 18.51 4.66 3.21
C LYS A 47 17.31 4.49 2.27
N LEU A 48 17.20 3.34 1.60
CA LEU A 48 16.09 3.05 0.69
C LEU A 48 14.75 2.94 1.43
N VAL A 49 14.72 2.29 2.59
CA VAL A 49 13.50 2.19 3.41
C VAL A 49 13.07 3.56 3.91
N THR A 50 13.98 4.36 4.48
CA THR A 50 13.65 5.68 5.02
C THR A 50 13.22 6.65 3.92
N SER A 51 13.97 6.72 2.81
CA SER A 51 13.60 7.58 1.68
C SER A 51 12.30 7.12 1.01
N GLY A 52 12.13 5.82 0.82
CA GLY A 52 10.89 5.23 0.29
C GLY A 52 9.68 5.55 1.16
N ALA A 53 9.81 5.46 2.49
CA ALA A 53 8.75 5.82 3.42
C ALA A 53 8.38 7.32 3.32
N LEU A 54 9.38 8.21 3.30
CA LEU A 54 9.16 9.65 3.17
C LEU A 54 8.48 10.01 1.84
N VAL A 55 8.97 9.46 0.73
CA VAL A 55 8.39 9.69 -0.60
C VAL A 55 6.97 9.14 -0.67
N SER A 56 6.72 7.95 -0.12
CA SER A 56 5.38 7.34 -0.12
C SER A 56 4.40 8.15 0.72
N GLN A 57 4.82 8.64 1.89
CA GLN A 57 3.98 9.51 2.72
C GLN A 57 3.67 10.84 2.03
N ALA A 58 4.67 11.47 1.41
CA ALA A 58 4.47 12.70 0.65
C ALA A 58 3.52 12.48 -0.55
N ALA A 59 3.69 11.38 -1.28
CA ALA A 59 2.82 11.02 -2.39
C ALA A 59 1.37 10.78 -1.92
N LEU A 60 1.17 10.03 -0.83
CA LEU A 60 -0.16 9.80 -0.24
C LEU A 60 -0.80 11.09 0.25
N LEU A 61 -0.03 12.01 0.83
CA LEU A 61 -0.52 13.33 1.24
C LEU A 61 -1.03 14.15 0.06
N ILE A 62 -0.21 14.27 -0.99
CA ILE A 62 -0.56 15.03 -2.20
C ILE A 62 -1.78 14.39 -2.88
N TYR A 63 -1.80 13.06 -2.97
CA TYR A 63 -2.90 12.31 -3.57
C TYR A 63 -4.20 12.48 -2.78
N GLY A 64 -4.16 12.31 -1.46
CA GLY A 64 -5.31 12.52 -0.57
C GLY A 64 -5.84 13.95 -0.64
N TYR A 65 -4.96 14.94 -0.62
CA TYR A 65 -5.34 16.35 -0.81
C TYR A 65 -6.04 16.56 -2.16
N SER A 66 -5.47 16.05 -3.25
CA SER A 66 -6.02 16.22 -4.60
C SER A 66 -7.42 15.62 -4.74
N ILE A 67 -7.68 14.45 -4.14
CA ILE A 67 -9.00 13.82 -4.13
C ILE A 67 -10.01 14.67 -3.36
N LEU A 68 -9.63 15.16 -2.17
CA LEU A 68 -10.53 15.96 -1.35
C LEU A 68 -10.87 17.28 -2.03
N VAL A 69 -9.89 17.96 -2.63
CA VAL A 69 -10.11 19.17 -3.44
C VAL A 69 -11.15 18.87 -4.53
N GLY A 70 -10.89 17.87 -5.38
CA GLY A 70 -11.80 17.54 -6.48
C GLY A 70 -13.20 17.14 -6.01
N ARG A 71 -13.31 16.40 -4.89
CA ARG A 71 -14.60 15.97 -4.33
C ARG A 71 -15.39 17.13 -3.74
N TYR A 72 -14.76 17.97 -2.92
CA TYR A 72 -15.45 19.04 -2.19
C TYR A 72 -15.78 20.23 -3.08
N GLU A 73 -14.99 20.50 -4.11
CA GLU A 73 -15.33 21.48 -5.14
C GLU A 73 -16.67 21.16 -5.85
N GLN A 74 -17.00 19.87 -6.06
CA GLN A 74 -18.30 19.50 -6.64
C GLN A 74 -19.49 19.89 -5.75
N PHE A 75 -19.26 20.08 -4.45
CA PHE A 75 -20.26 20.53 -3.49
C PHE A 75 -20.17 22.04 -3.21
N GLY A 76 -19.33 22.78 -3.94
CA GLY A 76 -19.11 24.22 -3.72
C GLY A 76 -18.43 24.51 -2.37
N ILE A 77 -17.65 23.55 -1.86
CA ILE A 77 -16.87 23.69 -0.62
C ILE A 77 -15.41 23.92 -1.03
N ASP A 78 -14.86 25.08 -0.67
CA ASP A 78 -13.44 25.36 -0.87
C ASP A 78 -12.63 24.59 0.18
N ILE A 79 -11.56 23.93 -0.27
CA ILE A 79 -10.67 23.15 0.59
C ILE A 79 -10.05 24.00 1.72
N ASN A 80 -9.87 25.30 1.51
CA ASN A 80 -9.33 26.24 2.50
C ASN A 80 -10.30 26.51 3.66
N GLU A 81 -11.59 26.17 3.48
CA GLU A 81 -12.57 26.24 4.56
C GLU A 81 -12.43 25.09 5.56
N LEU A 82 -11.70 24.03 5.19
CA LEU A 82 -11.61 22.80 5.95
C LEU A 82 -10.36 22.75 6.83
N ALA A 83 -10.54 22.34 8.08
CA ALA A 83 -9.42 22.06 8.98
C ALA A 83 -8.83 20.67 8.71
N LEU A 84 -8.15 20.50 7.57
CA LEU A 84 -7.53 19.23 7.18
C LEU A 84 -6.15 19.06 7.82
N GLY A 85 -6.03 18.09 8.73
CA GLY A 85 -4.75 17.67 9.27
C GLY A 85 -4.01 16.70 8.34
N THR A 86 -2.68 16.65 8.47
CA THR A 86 -1.79 15.71 7.76
C THR A 86 -2.26 14.26 7.90
N SER A 87 -2.71 13.85 9.08
CA SER A 87 -3.23 12.50 9.34
C SER A 87 -4.48 12.20 8.52
N THR A 88 -5.41 13.16 8.39
CA THR A 88 -6.62 13.01 7.58
C THR A 88 -6.27 12.84 6.11
N LEU A 89 -5.35 13.66 5.59
CA LEU A 89 -4.88 13.58 4.20
C LEU A 89 -4.22 12.23 3.90
N LEU A 90 -3.36 11.73 4.79
CA LEU A 90 -2.73 10.41 4.66
C LEU A 90 -3.77 9.28 4.65
N ILE A 91 -4.71 9.31 5.59
CA ILE A 91 -5.76 8.28 5.69
C ILE A 91 -6.62 8.30 4.43
N TYR A 92 -7.05 9.46 3.95
CA TYR A 92 -7.84 9.56 2.71
C TYR A 92 -7.07 9.06 1.49
N GLY A 93 -5.81 9.49 1.33
CA GLY A 93 -4.97 9.02 0.23
C GLY A 93 -4.76 7.51 0.26
N TYR A 94 -4.53 6.95 1.45
CA TYR A 94 -4.40 5.51 1.64
C TYR A 94 -5.69 4.75 1.36
N VAL A 95 -6.83 5.16 1.93
CA VAL A 95 -8.12 4.47 1.78
C VAL A 95 -8.59 4.49 0.32
N ASP A 96 -8.44 5.61 -0.38
CA ASP A 96 -8.81 5.69 -1.79
C ASP A 96 -7.89 4.82 -2.66
N LEU A 97 -6.57 4.90 -2.48
CA LEU A 97 -5.61 4.07 -3.21
C LEU A 97 -5.89 2.57 -2.97
N PHE A 98 -6.11 2.20 -1.72
CA PHE A 98 -6.51 0.87 -1.30
C PHE A 98 -7.79 0.41 -2.02
N SER A 99 -8.84 1.23 -1.97
CA SER A 99 -10.16 0.90 -2.53
C SER A 99 -10.09 0.73 -4.04
N ARG A 100 -9.33 1.58 -4.73
CA ARG A 100 -9.12 1.49 -6.18
C ARG A 100 -8.28 0.27 -6.55
N ALA A 101 -7.23 -0.04 -5.80
CA ALA A 101 -6.42 -1.23 -6.05
C ALA A 101 -7.26 -2.51 -5.90
N LEU A 102 -8.10 -2.58 -4.85
CA LEU A 102 -9.01 -3.70 -4.64
C LEU A 102 -10.09 -3.76 -5.72
N HIS A 103 -10.67 -2.61 -6.10
CA HIS A 103 -11.66 -2.54 -7.17
C HIS A 103 -11.07 -3.00 -8.51
N ALA A 104 -9.88 -2.52 -8.87
CA ALA A 104 -9.17 -2.97 -10.07
C ALA A 104 -8.89 -4.47 -10.06
N ALA A 105 -8.46 -5.02 -8.91
CA ALA A 105 -8.27 -6.47 -8.76
C ALA A 105 -9.59 -7.25 -8.87
N SER A 106 -10.70 -6.69 -8.36
CA SER A 106 -12.02 -7.32 -8.39
C SER A 106 -12.62 -7.44 -9.80
N GLN A 107 -12.15 -6.64 -10.76
CA GLN A 107 -12.59 -6.74 -12.17
C GLN A 107 -12.20 -8.09 -12.80
N LEU A 108 -11.12 -8.71 -12.29
CA LEU A 108 -10.68 -10.05 -12.69
C LEU A 108 -10.60 -10.93 -11.43
N PRO A 109 -11.72 -11.47 -10.92
CA PRO A 109 -11.80 -12.04 -9.58
C PRO A 109 -10.84 -13.22 -9.34
N ILE A 110 -10.48 -13.97 -10.39
CA ILE A 110 -9.59 -15.14 -10.29
C ILE A 110 -8.11 -14.73 -10.31
N ILE A 111 -7.74 -13.75 -11.14
CA ILE A 111 -6.32 -13.44 -11.45
C ILE A 111 -5.88 -12.09 -10.84
N GLY A 112 -6.80 -11.15 -10.64
CA GLY A 112 -6.56 -9.80 -10.15
C GLY A 112 -5.87 -9.75 -8.78
N PRO A 113 -6.32 -10.50 -7.77
CA PRO A 113 -5.63 -10.57 -6.48
C PRO A 113 -4.18 -11.10 -6.60
N ALA A 114 -3.96 -12.08 -7.48
CA ALA A 114 -2.63 -12.63 -7.73
C ALA A 114 -1.71 -11.62 -8.44
N LEU A 115 -2.23 -10.87 -9.42
CA LEU A 115 -1.49 -9.78 -10.07
C LEU A 115 -1.13 -8.66 -9.08
N LEU A 116 -2.06 -8.34 -8.18
CA LEU A 116 -1.82 -7.34 -7.16
C LEU A 116 -0.74 -7.82 -6.18
N ALA A 117 -0.82 -9.05 -5.68
CA ALA A 117 0.22 -9.64 -4.84
C ALA A 117 1.58 -9.71 -5.57
N LEU A 118 1.58 -10.01 -6.87
CA LEU A 118 2.79 -10.04 -7.69
C LEU A 118 3.48 -8.66 -7.73
N ALA A 119 2.73 -7.55 -7.77
CA ALA A 119 3.31 -6.22 -7.73
C ALA A 119 4.14 -5.97 -6.45
N PHE A 120 3.67 -6.44 -5.29
CA PHE A 120 4.42 -6.37 -4.04
C PHE A 120 5.66 -7.26 -4.05
N VAL A 121 5.55 -8.47 -4.61
CA VAL A 121 6.70 -9.38 -4.77
C VAL A 121 7.76 -8.79 -5.71
N LEU A 122 7.35 -8.15 -6.80
CA LEU A 122 8.28 -7.49 -7.73
C LEU A 122 8.98 -6.28 -7.09
N ALA A 123 8.23 -5.48 -6.32
CA ALA A 123 8.82 -4.38 -5.56
C ALA A 123 9.85 -4.89 -4.53
N ALA A 124 9.50 -5.96 -3.80
CA ALA A 124 10.42 -6.62 -2.87
C ALA A 124 11.65 -7.21 -3.59
N ALA A 125 11.47 -7.80 -4.77
CA ALA A 125 12.56 -8.33 -5.58
C ALA A 125 13.53 -7.24 -6.04
N GLY A 126 13.02 -6.10 -6.48
CA GLY A 126 13.83 -4.92 -6.79
C GLY A 126 14.64 -4.45 -5.57
N PHE A 127 13.99 -4.37 -4.41
CA PHE A 127 14.64 -3.98 -3.16
C PHE A 127 15.74 -4.96 -2.74
N VAL A 128 15.44 -6.25 -2.64
CA VAL A 128 16.41 -7.29 -2.25
C VAL A 128 17.59 -7.34 -3.22
N SER A 129 17.33 -7.22 -4.52
CA SER A 129 18.39 -7.23 -5.55
C SER A 129 19.32 -6.02 -5.46
N LEU A 130 18.79 -4.84 -5.07
CA LEU A 130 19.61 -3.63 -4.89
C LEU A 130 20.53 -3.71 -3.67
N ILE A 131 20.07 -4.32 -2.57
CA ILE A 131 20.82 -4.36 -1.31
C ILE A 131 21.75 -5.57 -1.19
N THR A 132 21.54 -6.63 -1.97
CA THR A 132 22.35 -7.85 -1.88
C THR A 132 23.33 -7.96 -3.04
N LYS A 133 24.62 -8.20 -2.74
CA LYS A 133 25.63 -8.50 -3.76
C LYS A 133 25.94 -9.99 -3.74
N ARG A 134 25.94 -10.60 -4.93
CA ARG A 134 26.36 -12.00 -5.16
C ARG A 134 25.51 -13.05 -4.42
N LEU A 135 24.25 -12.73 -4.11
CA LEU A 135 23.30 -13.71 -3.57
C LEU A 135 22.80 -14.60 -4.71
N ALA A 136 22.64 -15.90 -4.45
CA ALA A 136 22.10 -16.82 -5.45
C ALA A 136 20.66 -16.42 -5.85
N ALA A 137 20.35 -16.49 -7.14
CA ALA A 137 19.05 -16.06 -7.67
C ALA A 137 17.87 -16.73 -6.96
N GLY A 138 17.96 -18.03 -6.64
CA GLY A 138 16.92 -18.74 -5.90
C GLY A 138 16.66 -18.20 -4.49
N ILE A 139 17.70 -17.72 -3.80
CA ILE A 139 17.57 -17.11 -2.46
C ILE A 139 16.91 -15.72 -2.59
N VAL A 140 17.31 -14.93 -3.58
CA VAL A 140 16.68 -13.63 -3.87
C VAL A 140 15.19 -13.82 -4.15
N VAL A 141 14.83 -14.76 -5.01
CA VAL A 141 13.43 -15.06 -5.36
C VAL A 141 12.64 -15.49 -4.11
N GLY A 142 13.17 -16.44 -3.33
CA GLY A 142 12.50 -16.93 -2.13
C GLY A 142 12.28 -15.85 -1.08
N LEU A 143 13.32 -15.04 -0.78
CA LEU A 143 13.24 -13.97 0.20
C LEU A 143 12.27 -12.86 -0.25
N SER A 144 12.32 -12.49 -1.53
CA SER A 144 11.46 -11.46 -2.11
C SER A 144 10.00 -11.88 -2.14
N ALA A 145 9.71 -13.17 -2.39
CA ALA A 145 8.36 -13.70 -2.32
C ALA A 145 7.78 -13.59 -0.89
N TRP A 146 8.55 -13.98 0.13
CA TRP A 146 8.12 -13.87 1.53
C TRP A 146 7.93 -12.42 1.97
N ILE A 147 8.89 -11.53 1.68
CA ILE A 147 8.79 -10.11 2.02
C ILE A 147 7.61 -9.46 1.28
N GLY A 148 7.47 -9.71 -0.02
CA GLY A 148 6.39 -9.17 -0.82
C GLY A 148 5.02 -9.63 -0.35
N MET A 149 4.87 -10.92 -0.04
CA MET A 149 3.62 -11.45 0.51
C MET A 149 3.30 -10.87 1.89
N PHE A 150 4.31 -10.72 2.75
CA PHE A 150 4.13 -10.07 4.05
C PHE A 150 3.66 -8.61 3.89
N LEU A 151 4.31 -7.84 3.02
CA LEU A 151 3.93 -6.45 2.73
C LEU A 151 2.52 -6.35 2.14
N PHE A 152 2.16 -7.29 1.25
CA PHE A 152 0.80 -7.40 0.73
C PHE A 152 -0.22 -7.59 1.85
N VAL A 153 -0.03 -8.60 2.71
CA VAL A 153 -0.95 -8.85 3.84
C VAL A 153 -1.00 -7.64 4.77
N ALA A 154 0.15 -7.04 5.12
CA ALA A 154 0.22 -5.87 5.98
C ALA A 154 -0.52 -4.66 5.39
N PHE A 155 -0.39 -4.43 4.09
CA PHE A 155 -1.09 -3.36 3.39
C PHE A 155 -2.60 -3.58 3.34
N PHE A 156 -3.07 -4.83 3.27
CA PHE A 156 -4.52 -5.12 3.24
C PHE A 156 -5.14 -5.37 4.62
N ALA A 157 -4.34 -5.52 5.68
CA ALA A 157 -4.83 -5.80 7.03
C ALA A 157 -5.84 -4.78 7.58
N PRO A 158 -5.69 -3.44 7.37
CA PRO A 158 -6.67 -2.48 7.85
C PRO A 158 -8.09 -2.70 7.30
N ALA A 159 -8.22 -3.30 6.11
CA ALA A 159 -9.52 -3.59 5.50
C ALA A 159 -10.32 -4.61 6.30
N LEU A 160 -9.64 -5.61 6.86
CA LEU A 160 -10.26 -6.57 7.78
C LEU A 160 -10.77 -5.85 9.02
N GLY A 161 -9.98 -4.90 9.55
CA GLY A 161 -10.40 -4.04 10.66
C GLY A 161 -11.68 -3.25 10.36
N VAL A 162 -11.78 -2.64 9.18
CA VAL A 162 -12.99 -1.92 8.75
C VAL A 162 -14.19 -2.87 8.64
N GLN A 163 -14.03 -4.03 8.01
CA GLN A 163 -15.13 -5.00 7.89
C GLN A 163 -15.59 -5.54 9.24
N ILE A 164 -14.66 -5.79 10.17
CA ILE A 164 -14.99 -6.16 11.54
C ILE A 164 -15.76 -5.02 12.21
N GLY A 165 -15.29 -3.78 12.09
CA GLY A 165 -15.95 -2.60 12.65
C GLY A 165 -17.40 -2.43 12.15
N VAL A 166 -17.63 -2.59 10.84
CA VAL A 166 -18.97 -2.54 10.24
C VAL A 166 -19.87 -3.64 10.82
N LYS A 167 -19.39 -4.89 10.85
CA LYS A 167 -20.17 -6.02 11.39
C LYS A 167 -20.52 -5.84 12.86
N THR A 168 -19.57 -5.39 13.67
CA THR A 168 -19.78 -5.11 15.09
C THR A 168 -20.79 -3.98 15.28
N GLY A 169 -20.66 -2.88 14.53
CA GLY A 169 -21.59 -1.75 14.61
C GLY A 169 -23.03 -2.13 14.26
N LEU A 170 -23.22 -2.93 13.21
CA LEU A 170 -24.55 -3.44 12.83
C LEU A 170 -25.10 -4.41 13.88
N ALA A 171 -24.26 -5.29 14.43
CA ALA A 171 -24.66 -6.20 15.49
C ALA A 171 -25.09 -5.46 16.76
N ASP A 172 -24.36 -4.41 17.15
CA ASP A 172 -24.71 -3.56 18.29
C ASP A 172 -26.02 -2.82 18.04
N PHE A 173 -26.21 -2.24 16.85
CA PHE A 173 -27.48 -1.60 16.50
C PHE A 173 -28.66 -2.57 16.63
N THR A 174 -28.56 -3.76 16.02
CA THR A 174 -29.61 -4.78 16.11
C THR A 174 -29.87 -5.21 17.55
N LYS A 175 -28.81 -5.35 18.35
CA LYS A 175 -28.91 -5.73 19.77
C LYS A 175 -29.64 -4.68 20.61
N TYR A 176 -29.38 -3.39 20.40
CA TYR A 176 -29.92 -2.31 21.22
C TYR A 176 -31.26 -1.75 20.73
N THR A 177 -31.56 -1.87 19.43
CA THR A 177 -32.81 -1.36 18.83
C THR A 177 -33.83 -2.45 18.52
N HIS A 178 -33.39 -3.71 18.45
CA HIS A 178 -34.19 -4.86 18.01
C HIS A 178 -34.69 -4.75 16.55
N LEU A 179 -34.08 -3.89 15.74
CA LEU A 179 -34.34 -3.77 14.31
C LEU A 179 -33.29 -4.54 13.50
N ASP A 180 -33.71 -5.21 12.43
CA ASP A 180 -32.76 -5.86 11.52
C ASP A 180 -32.00 -4.81 10.69
N ALA A 181 -30.67 -4.87 10.77
CA ALA A 181 -29.74 -4.01 10.02
C ALA A 181 -28.81 -4.82 9.11
N SER A 182 -29.24 -6.02 8.70
CA SER A 182 -28.46 -6.92 7.83
C SER A 182 -28.03 -6.29 6.49
N GLN A 183 -28.77 -5.30 6.01
CA GLN A 183 -28.49 -4.57 4.76
C GLN A 183 -27.71 -3.25 4.95
N GLY A 184 -27.34 -2.91 6.18
CA GLY A 184 -26.73 -1.62 6.53
C GLY A 184 -27.72 -0.64 7.15
N LEU A 185 -27.26 0.59 7.35
CA LEU A 185 -28.04 1.67 7.94
C LEU A 185 -28.02 2.88 7.01
N ASP A 186 -29.20 3.44 6.75
CA ASP A 186 -29.31 4.77 6.15
C ASP A 186 -29.14 5.84 7.23
N ASP A 187 -28.26 6.81 6.97
CA ASP A 187 -27.92 7.88 7.90
C ASP A 187 -28.46 9.23 7.43
N ILE A 188 -29.44 9.74 8.18
CA ILE A 188 -29.92 11.12 8.05
C ILE A 188 -29.50 11.87 9.30
N HIS A 189 -28.76 12.95 9.10
CA HIS A 189 -28.26 13.80 10.16
C HIS A 189 -29.23 14.96 10.37
N THR A 190 -29.64 15.18 11.61
CA THR A 190 -30.44 16.35 11.97
C THR A 190 -29.62 17.29 12.84
N VAL A 191 -29.46 18.53 12.40
CA VAL A 191 -28.84 19.62 13.17
C VAL A 191 -29.93 20.58 13.61
N ILE A 192 -29.89 20.96 14.89
CA ILE A 192 -30.74 22.02 15.44
C ILE A 192 -29.91 23.31 15.41
N THR A 193 -30.43 24.33 14.73
CA THR A 193 -29.74 25.62 14.58
C THR A 193 -29.86 26.49 15.83
N ASP A 194 -29.10 27.58 15.87
CA ASP A 194 -29.22 28.65 16.89
C ASP A 194 -30.63 29.26 16.94
N LYS A 195 -31.37 29.20 15.84
CA LYS A 195 -32.77 29.63 15.75
C LYS A 195 -33.80 28.55 16.10
N SER A 196 -33.36 27.41 16.64
CA SER A 196 -34.20 26.24 16.92
C SER A 196 -34.88 25.62 15.67
N GLU A 197 -34.36 25.93 14.47
CA GLU A 197 -34.81 25.28 13.23
C GLU A 197 -34.14 23.91 13.09
N ARG A 198 -34.88 22.91 12.63
CA ARG A 198 -34.37 21.56 12.40
C ARG A 198 -34.00 21.40 10.93
N LEU A 199 -32.72 21.16 10.67
CA LEU A 199 -32.20 20.85 9.34
C LEU A 199 -31.85 19.37 9.28
N SER A 200 -32.54 18.61 8.43
CA SER A 200 -32.30 17.19 8.23
C SER A 200 -31.77 16.93 6.83
N GLY A 201 -30.62 16.25 6.74
CA GLY A 201 -29.95 15.97 5.47
C GLY A 201 -28.83 14.96 5.63
N HIS A 202 -28.05 14.76 4.56
CA HIS A 202 -26.88 13.89 4.64
C HIS A 202 -25.64 14.70 5.03
N LEU A 203 -24.82 14.14 5.90
CA LEU A 203 -23.57 14.78 6.31
C LEU A 203 -22.53 14.59 5.20
N ILE A 204 -21.99 15.70 4.69
CA ILE A 204 -20.84 15.65 3.78
C ILE A 204 -19.55 15.55 4.59
N LEU A 205 -19.43 16.41 5.60
CA LEU A 205 -18.27 16.54 6.46
C LEU A 205 -18.65 17.31 7.72
N ALA A 206 -18.08 16.93 8.87
CA ALA A 206 -18.01 17.75 10.06
C ALA A 206 -16.55 17.87 10.50
N ASP A 207 -16.09 19.10 10.71
CA ASP A 207 -14.82 19.38 11.39
C ASP A 207 -15.05 20.24 12.65
N GLY A 208 -13.98 20.57 13.38
CA GLY A 208 -14.10 21.34 14.62
C GLY A 208 -14.60 22.78 14.44
N LYS A 209 -14.64 23.30 13.20
CA LYS A 209 -15.06 24.67 12.88
C LYS A 209 -16.39 24.71 12.14
N SER A 210 -16.69 23.73 11.31
CA SER A 210 -17.83 23.77 10.41
C SER A 210 -18.41 22.39 10.13
N THR A 211 -19.73 22.36 9.96
CA THR A 211 -20.48 21.19 9.52
C THR A 211 -21.12 21.49 8.18
N PHE A 212 -20.94 20.59 7.22
CA PHE A 212 -21.52 20.68 5.89
C PHE A 212 -22.58 19.59 5.72
N LEU A 213 -23.85 20.00 5.56
CA LEU A 213 -24.96 19.10 5.26
C LEU A 213 -25.48 19.34 3.85
N ILE A 214 -25.87 18.27 3.17
CA ILE A 214 -26.68 18.35 1.96
C ILE A 214 -28.16 18.14 2.30
N VAL A 215 -28.99 19.13 1.97
CA VAL A 215 -30.44 19.13 2.20
C VAL A 215 -31.11 19.39 0.85
N GLY A 216 -31.70 18.34 0.27
CA GLY A 216 -32.22 18.40 -1.10
C GLY A 216 -31.10 18.72 -2.10
N THR A 217 -31.22 19.83 -2.82
CA THR A 217 -30.21 20.32 -3.78
C THR A 217 -29.28 21.38 -3.19
N LYS A 218 -29.34 21.64 -1.88
CA LYS A 218 -28.54 22.67 -1.23
C LYS A 218 -27.47 22.08 -0.33
N VAL A 219 -26.30 22.68 -0.31
CA VAL A 219 -25.25 22.45 0.69
C VAL A 219 -25.32 23.58 1.71
N ILE A 220 -25.58 23.22 2.97
CA ILE A 220 -25.67 24.13 4.10
C ILE A 220 -24.38 24.01 4.91
N LYS A 221 -23.68 25.13 5.06
CA LYS A 221 -22.56 25.28 5.99
C LYS A 221 -23.05 25.83 7.31
N LEU A 222 -22.76 25.12 8.39
CA LEU A 222 -23.07 25.50 9.76
C LEU A 222 -21.78 25.76 10.52
N ASP A 223 -21.80 26.74 11.42
CA ASP A 223 -20.75 26.92 12.41
C ASP A 223 -20.78 25.77 13.42
N GLY A 224 -19.64 25.12 13.63
CA GLY A 224 -19.55 23.94 14.51
C GLY A 224 -19.83 24.24 15.99
N SER A 225 -19.64 25.49 16.43
CA SER A 225 -19.79 25.87 17.85
C SER A 225 -21.20 26.37 18.19
N SER A 226 -21.80 27.15 17.30
CA SER A 226 -23.08 27.82 17.52
C SER A 226 -24.25 27.14 16.80
N GLY A 227 -23.98 26.26 15.83
CA GLY A 227 -25.03 25.69 14.97
C GLY A 227 -25.68 26.72 14.04
N ARG A 228 -25.11 27.93 13.94
CA ARG A 228 -25.59 28.99 13.06
C ARG A 228 -25.32 28.65 11.60
N VAL A 229 -26.31 28.85 10.74
CA VAL A 229 -26.12 28.75 9.27
C VAL A 229 -25.24 29.90 8.78
N ILE A 230 -24.10 29.56 8.17
CA ILE A 230 -23.13 30.51 7.62
C ILE A 230 -23.37 30.75 6.13
N ARG A 231 -23.62 29.68 5.36
CA ARG A 231 -23.77 29.73 3.91
C ARG A 231 -24.73 28.66 3.42
N GLU A 232 -25.52 29.00 2.40
CA GLU A 232 -26.25 28.05 1.57
C GLU A 232 -25.67 28.09 0.16
N THR A 233 -25.46 26.92 -0.45
CA THR A 233 -24.98 26.79 -1.83
C THR A 233 -25.96 25.91 -2.59
N GLU A 234 -26.56 26.43 -3.65
CA GLU A 234 -27.48 25.68 -4.50
C GLU A 234 -26.71 24.89 -5.56
N LEU A 235 -26.97 23.58 -5.64
CA LEU A 235 -26.34 22.68 -6.60
C LEU A 235 -27.30 22.42 -7.76
N ALA A 236 -26.78 22.59 -8.98
CA ALA A 236 -27.48 22.26 -10.20
C ALA A 236 -26.64 21.33 -11.07
N VAL A 237 -27.30 20.37 -11.73
CA VAL A 237 -26.62 19.46 -12.67
C VAL A 237 -26.14 20.26 -13.87
N LYS A 238 -24.81 20.25 -14.11
CA LYS A 238 -24.22 20.91 -15.27
C LYS A 238 -24.71 20.24 -16.56
N GLN A 239 -25.40 20.99 -17.41
CA GLN A 239 -25.84 20.46 -18.70
C GLN A 239 -24.66 20.42 -19.70
N PRO A 240 -24.62 19.40 -20.58
CA PRO A 240 -23.61 19.34 -21.63
C PRO A 240 -23.79 20.52 -22.60
N PRO A 241 -22.68 21.08 -23.14
CA PRO A 241 -22.70 22.32 -23.91
C PRO A 241 -23.60 22.29 -25.15
N ASP A 242 -23.90 21.12 -25.70
CA ASP A 242 -24.77 20.96 -26.89
C ASP A 242 -26.26 21.20 -26.64
N LYS A 243 -26.71 21.30 -25.38
CA LYS A 243 -28.14 21.56 -25.06
C LYS A 243 -28.48 23.04 -24.90
N LEU A 244 -27.51 23.95 -24.98
CA LEU A 244 -27.72 25.40 -24.87
C LEU A 244 -28.08 26.09 -26.20
N LYS A 245 -28.21 25.33 -27.30
CA LYS A 245 -28.47 25.86 -28.66
C LYS A 245 -29.79 25.40 -29.30
N LYS A 246 -30.79 24.97 -28.52
CA LYS A 246 -32.13 24.67 -29.05
C LYS A 246 -33.18 25.58 -28.44
#